data_AF-A0A0L0G799-F1
#
_entry.id   AF-A0A0L0G799-F1
#
_cell.length_a   1.000
_cell.length_b   1.000
_cell.length_c   1.000
_cell.angle_alpha   90.00
_cell.angle_beta   90.00
_cell.angle_gamma   90.00
#
_symmetry.space_group_name_H-M   'P 1'
#
loop_
_entity.id
_entity.type
_entity.pdbx_description
1 polymer ?
#
loop_
_entity_poly.entity_id
_entity_poly.type
_entity_poly.pdbx_seq_one_letter_code
_entity_poly.pdbx_strand_id
1 'polypeptide(L)'
;MRDFRDLVSQDMFKQAEASANAGAVVPYKPALPSLEWIRLQFVPSSPYSKASANFTGALGIKFMLQTRQHQKANEDEQFGTAGQLNLKEWSSDLSELIVFKCSDDKSAILIGDSGVPVQANARQKKGITDASAHLTSSDHNFVRQMVSAAVALTVEVPETRADARDVRNWYKGTCHTLLRDLVFEHSSAARHVADLIKNTLIFERENPTLGLYTDGGPDHNTTYISAILAMISCWSLMNLDMLVAMRTPAGLSIRNSVEHCMSTLTLGLNGCSFMRKQMTPAQENIIKSCITMVKWRAKNEIDPTVRELCKTTVTPCIEAIGERFQRCKWDEKPVLLHKAANDDELEAVYIQLTKLFPEAYDWKNLKKAQVMELESFKHFMKDHLRLTEFSIQIRKCYLGACSFHGRVRMDAEKFKSIPWVPTPSLNECGEHYKRLDATLAMDPTGEATDADLPSAKTCLAKAARKPTHCAKSSGLTIEGLKDIQGNMRAIVTCNDCLILRMVYSENVILPSEKELHLDTIRHEDYNYICGDAVVPESLPLAEKLCTRKNIKCSDEVNASYYTRCKKCIYDVYDSLIWYNCADPGEVRMPDDGAYAFVRPTCSACHREGFQRYRLAAAPTKRK
;
A
#
# COMPACT_ATOMS: atom_id res chain seq x y z
N MET A 1 44.74 -6.66 19.07
CA MET A 1 43.70 -6.41 20.11
C MET A 1 43.93 -5.02 20.69
N ARG A 2 43.15 -4.04 20.24
CA ARG A 2 42.84 -2.81 20.97
C ARG A 2 41.31 -2.78 21.03
N ASP A 3 40.79 -2.45 22.20
CA ASP A 3 39.39 -2.56 22.55
C ASP A 3 38.52 -1.68 21.65
N PHE A 4 37.45 -2.25 21.09
CA PHE A 4 36.59 -1.63 20.08
C PHE A 4 35.58 -0.66 20.71
N ARG A 5 35.63 -0.47 22.03
CA ARG A 5 34.76 0.43 22.81
C ARG A 5 35.21 1.90 22.79
N ASP A 6 36.45 2.19 22.42
CA ASP A 6 37.04 3.54 22.62
C ASP A 6 37.07 4.44 21.36
N LEU A 7 36.50 4.02 20.23
CA LEU A 7 36.62 4.75 18.95
C LEU A 7 35.29 5.23 18.32
N VAL A 8 34.17 5.11 19.02
CA VAL A 8 32.92 5.80 18.67
C VAL A 8 32.64 6.80 19.80
N SER A 9 32.96 8.06 19.50
CA SER A 9 33.13 9.12 20.48
C SER A 9 31.88 9.36 21.33
N GLN A 10 32.09 9.32 22.65
CA GLN A 10 31.18 9.85 23.67
C GLN A 10 30.80 11.34 23.42
N ASP A 11 31.54 12.05 22.56
CA ASP A 11 31.30 13.46 22.25
C ASP A 11 30.06 13.71 21.38
N MET A 12 29.70 12.79 20.47
CA MET A 12 28.47 12.96 19.67
C MET A 12 27.20 12.76 20.50
N PHE A 13 27.24 11.87 21.50
CA PHE A 13 26.15 11.69 22.46
C PHE A 13 26.09 12.84 23.47
N LYS A 14 27.23 13.34 23.95
CA LYS A 14 27.29 14.50 24.86
C LYS A 14 26.84 15.81 24.19
N GLN A 15 27.08 16.01 22.89
CA GLN A 15 26.55 17.18 22.17
C GLN A 15 25.02 17.12 21.95
N ALA A 16 24.47 15.91 21.79
CA ALA A 16 23.02 15.71 21.73
C ALA A 16 22.34 15.88 23.10
N GLU A 17 22.96 15.43 24.19
CA GLU A 17 22.48 15.63 25.57
C GLU A 17 22.65 17.08 26.07
N ALA A 18 23.74 17.76 25.71
CA ALA A 18 23.95 19.16 26.08
C ALA A 18 22.94 20.11 25.41
N SER A 19 22.42 19.74 24.24
CA SER A 19 21.34 20.48 23.56
C SER A 19 19.95 20.19 24.16
N ALA A 20 19.79 19.10 24.92
CA ALA A 20 18.53 18.72 25.56
C ALA A 20 18.37 19.32 26.97
N ASN A 21 19.45 19.73 27.63
CA ASN A 21 19.44 20.22 29.02
C ASN A 21 19.52 21.74 29.19
N ALA A 22 19.50 22.52 28.11
CA ALA A 22 19.34 23.98 28.21
C ALA A 22 17.85 24.33 28.16
N GLY A 23 17.26 24.57 29.33
CA GLY A 23 15.87 24.97 29.47
C GLY A 23 15.54 26.25 28.70
N ALA A 24 14.86 26.08 27.56
CA ALA A 24 14.03 27.10 26.92
C ALA A 24 12.97 26.38 26.07
N VAL A 25 11.70 26.51 26.49
CA VAL A 25 10.54 26.10 25.71
C VAL A 25 10.54 26.87 24.39
N VAL A 26 10.57 26.16 23.25
CA VAL A 26 10.32 26.75 21.92
C VAL A 26 9.32 25.85 21.18
N PRO A 27 8.30 26.43 20.49
CA PRO A 27 7.15 25.70 20.00
C PRO A 27 7.51 24.85 18.78
N TYR A 28 6.88 23.68 18.74
CA TYR A 28 6.87 22.74 17.64
C TYR A 28 6.56 23.42 16.29
N LYS A 29 7.53 23.37 15.36
CA LYS A 29 7.38 23.62 13.91
C LYS A 29 7.59 22.30 13.16
N PRO A 30 6.66 21.81 12.32
CA PRO A 30 6.93 20.72 11.40
C PRO A 30 7.42 21.29 10.06
N ALA A 31 8.73 21.51 9.99
CA ALA A 31 9.52 21.36 8.75
C ALA A 31 10.75 20.47 8.99
N LEU A 32 10.82 19.84 10.17
CA LEU A 32 11.92 18.97 10.55
C LEU A 32 11.45 17.52 10.57
N PRO A 33 12.25 16.61 10.03
CA PRO A 33 11.96 15.19 10.07
C PRO A 33 11.83 14.67 11.50
N SER A 34 10.87 13.78 11.74
CA SER A 34 10.74 13.11 13.05
C SER A 34 12.03 12.34 13.38
N LEU A 35 12.28 12.08 14.66
CA LEU A 35 13.44 11.27 15.07
C LEU A 35 13.44 9.89 14.37
N GLU A 36 12.26 9.32 14.12
CA GLU A 36 12.08 8.13 13.29
C GLU A 36 12.46 8.37 11.82
N TRP A 37 12.01 9.49 11.22
CA TRP A 37 12.39 9.86 9.86
C TRP A 37 13.90 9.97 9.73
N ILE A 38 14.58 10.63 10.68
CA ILE A 38 16.04 10.74 10.71
C ILE A 38 16.66 9.34 10.76
N ARG A 39 16.26 8.49 11.72
CA ARG A 39 16.81 7.13 11.86
C ARG A 39 16.64 6.26 10.61
N LEU A 40 15.53 6.41 9.88
CA LEU A 40 15.25 5.65 8.67
C LEU A 40 16.05 6.13 7.43
N GLN A 41 16.47 7.39 7.40
CA GLN A 41 17.38 7.90 6.37
C GLN A 41 18.84 7.53 6.65
N PHE A 42 19.20 7.36 7.92
CA PHE A 42 20.54 6.95 8.35
C PHE A 42 20.61 5.43 8.59
N VAL A 43 20.50 4.65 7.52
CA VAL A 43 21.01 3.27 7.54
C VAL A 43 22.53 3.38 7.75
N PRO A 44 23.11 2.81 8.83
CA PRO A 44 24.56 2.73 8.92
C PRO A 44 25.01 1.95 7.69
N SER A 45 25.81 2.61 6.85
CA SER A 45 26.48 1.92 5.75
C SER A 45 27.14 0.69 6.35
N SER A 46 26.84 -0.49 5.80
CA SER A 46 27.52 -1.72 6.21
C SER A 46 29.00 -1.38 6.32
N PRO A 47 29.68 -1.60 7.45
CA PRO A 47 31.10 -1.26 7.59
C PRO A 47 31.96 -2.00 6.56
N TYR A 48 31.41 -3.07 5.99
CA TYR A 48 31.99 -3.83 4.88
C TYR A 48 31.62 -3.30 3.50
N SER A 49 30.83 -2.24 3.36
CA SER A 49 30.43 -1.66 2.06
C SER A 49 31.65 -1.19 1.25
N LYS A 50 32.64 -0.58 1.90
CA LYS A 50 33.94 -0.26 1.28
C LYS A 50 34.80 -1.50 1.07
N ALA A 51 34.83 -2.44 2.02
CA ALA A 51 35.58 -3.70 1.86
C ALA A 51 35.03 -4.58 0.71
N SER A 52 33.73 -4.55 0.48
CA SER A 52 33.04 -5.26 -0.60
C SER A 52 33.05 -4.47 -1.92
N ALA A 53 33.16 -3.14 -1.89
CA ALA A 53 33.47 -2.33 -3.08
C ALA A 53 34.92 -2.53 -3.56
N ASN A 54 35.84 -2.88 -2.65
CA ASN A 54 37.25 -3.14 -2.94
C ASN A 54 37.55 -4.59 -3.40
N PHE A 55 36.54 -5.47 -3.51
CA PHE A 55 36.69 -6.71 -4.28
C PHE A 55 36.64 -6.39 -5.77
N THR A 56 37.69 -5.72 -6.25
CA THR A 56 37.91 -5.41 -7.65
C THR A 56 38.73 -6.52 -8.30
N GLY A 57 38.10 -7.31 -9.17
CA GLY A 57 38.77 -7.64 -10.43
C GLY A 57 39.24 -9.07 -10.69
N ALA A 58 39.07 -10.05 -9.80
CA ALA A 58 39.38 -11.44 -10.18
C ALA A 58 38.27 -12.07 -11.06
N LEU A 59 37.03 -11.61 -10.89
CA LEU A 59 35.88 -12.02 -11.68
C LEU A 59 35.31 -10.74 -12.31
N GLY A 60 35.34 -10.62 -13.64
CA GLY A 60 34.89 -9.44 -14.38
C GLY A 60 33.38 -9.20 -14.29
N ILE A 61 32.87 -8.80 -13.12
CA ILE A 61 31.44 -8.59 -12.86
C ILE A 61 31.20 -7.16 -12.34
N LYS A 62 30.17 -6.49 -12.88
CA LYS A 62 29.68 -5.18 -12.39
C LYS A 62 28.48 -5.40 -11.46
N PHE A 63 28.40 -4.66 -10.35
CA PHE A 63 27.24 -4.66 -9.45
C PHE A 63 26.29 -3.50 -9.76
N MET A 64 24.99 -3.80 -9.83
CA MET A 64 23.92 -2.81 -9.95
C MET A 64 23.07 -2.80 -8.67
N LEU A 65 23.23 -1.75 -7.87
CA LEU A 65 22.39 -1.46 -6.69
C LEU A 65 21.08 -0.84 -7.18
N GLN A 66 19.97 -1.52 -6.94
CA GLN A 66 18.64 -0.96 -7.22
C GLN A 66 18.14 -0.25 -5.95
N THR A 67 18.38 1.07 -5.87
CA THR A 67 17.79 1.92 -4.84
C THR A 67 16.36 2.26 -5.24
N ARG A 68 15.36 1.77 -4.50
CA ARG A 68 13.99 2.31 -4.61
C ARG A 68 13.87 3.44 -3.60
N GLN A 69 13.29 4.57 -4.01
CA GLN A 69 12.80 5.56 -3.04
C GLN A 69 11.71 4.88 -2.20
N HIS A 70 11.93 4.80 -0.89
CA HIS A 70 11.03 4.15 0.06
C HIS A 70 9.80 5.01 0.38
N GLN A 71 9.68 6.21 -0.17
CA GLN A 71 8.70 7.20 0.26
C GLN A 71 7.87 7.71 -0.91
N LYS A 72 6.56 7.54 -0.82
CA LYS A 72 5.57 8.24 -1.63
C LYS A 72 4.90 9.25 -0.70
N ALA A 73 5.05 10.54 -0.97
CA ALA A 73 4.35 11.57 -0.22
C ALA A 73 2.84 11.34 -0.33
N ASN A 74 2.14 11.45 0.79
CA ASN A 74 0.69 11.35 0.88
C ASN A 74 0.15 12.63 1.51
N GLU A 75 -0.89 13.22 0.92
CA GLU A 75 -1.51 14.46 1.41
C GLU A 75 -2.11 14.30 2.83
N ASP A 76 -2.52 13.08 3.19
CA ASP A 76 -3.11 12.76 4.49
C ASP A 76 -2.06 12.28 5.53
N GLU A 77 -0.76 12.39 5.22
CA GLU A 77 0.31 11.90 6.11
C GLU A 77 0.20 12.46 7.53
N GLN A 78 0.00 13.78 7.66
CA GLN A 78 -0.09 14.43 8.97
C GLN A 78 -1.36 14.04 9.71
N PHE A 79 -2.48 13.89 9.00
CA PHE A 79 -3.75 13.44 9.57
C PHE A 79 -3.62 12.01 10.12
N GLY A 80 -3.11 11.08 9.30
CA GLY A 80 -2.91 9.69 9.71
C GLY A 80 -1.93 9.56 10.87
N THR A 81 -0.88 10.39 10.90
CA THR A 81 0.09 10.42 12.02
C THR A 81 -0.56 10.93 13.30
N ALA A 82 -1.37 11.99 13.23
CA ALA A 82 -2.10 12.49 14.39
C ALA A 82 -3.10 11.45 14.91
N GLY A 83 -3.80 10.74 14.02
CA GLY A 83 -4.69 9.64 14.40
C GLY A 83 -3.93 8.51 15.10
N GLN A 84 -2.74 8.17 14.61
CA GLN A 84 -1.83 7.21 15.25
C GLN A 84 -1.45 7.63 16.67
N LEU A 85 -1.09 8.89 16.87
CA LEU A 85 -0.75 9.40 18.19
C LEU A 85 -1.96 9.40 19.14
N ASN A 86 -3.14 9.79 18.66
CA ASN A 86 -4.38 9.74 19.46
C ASN A 86 -4.69 8.31 19.92
N LEU A 87 -4.60 7.33 19.01
CA LEU A 87 -4.82 5.93 19.34
C LEU A 87 -3.79 5.42 20.36
N LYS A 88 -2.52 5.79 20.19
CA LYS A 88 -1.43 5.42 21.10
C LYS A 88 -1.63 5.97 22.51
N GLU A 89 -1.88 7.27 22.63
CA GLU A 89 -2.14 7.91 23.93
C GLU A 89 -3.42 7.38 24.59
N TRP A 90 -4.49 7.16 23.81
CA TRP A 90 -5.74 6.57 24.30
C TRP A 90 -5.54 5.13 24.81
N SER A 91 -4.71 4.35 24.14
CA SER A 91 -4.41 2.98 24.55
C SER A 91 -3.65 2.95 25.87
N SER A 92 -2.79 3.93 26.14
CA SER A 92 -2.07 4.03 27.42
C SER A 92 -2.98 4.27 28.62
N ASP A 93 -4.13 4.93 28.45
CA ASP A 93 -5.13 5.06 29.53
C ASP A 93 -5.81 3.74 29.90
N LEU A 94 -5.59 2.72 29.07
CA LEU A 94 -6.16 1.38 29.15
C LEU A 94 -5.08 0.31 29.24
N SER A 95 -3.82 0.64 29.55
CA SER A 95 -2.66 -0.28 29.43
C SER A 95 -2.92 -1.71 29.97
N GLU A 96 -3.60 -1.85 31.11
CA GLU A 96 -3.93 -3.15 31.72
C GLU A 96 -5.19 -3.82 31.13
N LEU A 97 -6.03 -3.08 30.40
CA LEU A 97 -7.32 -3.50 29.85
C LEU A 97 -7.34 -3.64 28.33
N ILE A 98 -6.24 -3.28 27.66
CA ILE A 98 -6.09 -3.34 26.21
C ILE A 98 -5.03 -4.33 25.77
N VAL A 99 -5.32 -5.03 24.69
CA VAL A 99 -4.31 -5.69 23.86
C VAL A 99 -4.12 -4.84 22.62
N PHE A 100 -2.89 -4.40 22.36
CA PHE A 100 -2.58 -3.59 21.19
C PHE A 100 -1.74 -4.36 20.19
N LYS A 101 -2.24 -4.53 18.96
CA LYS A 101 -1.56 -5.28 17.90
C LYS A 101 -1.29 -4.41 16.68
N CYS A 102 -0.06 -4.45 16.23
CA CYS A 102 0.34 -3.96 14.92
C CYS A 102 0.44 -5.18 13.99
N SER A 103 -0.28 -5.21 12.87
CA SER A 103 -0.28 -6.39 11.97
C SER A 103 -0.11 -6.00 10.51
N ASP A 104 0.59 -6.85 9.77
CA ASP A 104 0.78 -6.74 8.33
C ASP A 104 1.32 -8.06 7.74
N ASP A 105 1.20 -8.23 6.42
CA ASP A 105 1.74 -9.37 5.68
C ASP A 105 3.18 -9.10 5.21
N LYS A 106 4.07 -10.04 5.51
CA LYS A 106 5.40 -10.04 4.92
C LYS A 106 5.31 -10.26 3.41
N SER A 107 6.22 -9.63 2.67
CA SER A 107 6.44 -9.94 1.26
C SER A 107 6.53 -11.45 1.00
N ALA A 108 5.82 -11.92 -0.03
CA ALA A 108 5.76 -13.33 -0.39
C ALA A 108 7.15 -13.99 -0.49
N ILE A 109 7.27 -15.15 0.12
CA ILE A 109 8.45 -16.01 0.12
C ILE A 109 8.33 -16.94 -1.08
N LEU A 110 9.32 -16.88 -1.97
CA LEU A 110 9.29 -17.61 -3.24
C LEU A 110 9.71 -19.07 -3.03
N ILE A 111 8.93 -20.00 -3.59
CA ILE A 111 9.23 -21.43 -3.57
C ILE A 111 9.48 -21.90 -5.01
N GLY A 112 10.68 -22.44 -5.23
CA GLY A 112 11.11 -22.97 -6.52
C GLY A 112 10.44 -24.29 -6.90
N ASP A 113 10.57 -24.65 -8.17
CA ASP A 113 10.11 -25.94 -8.69
C ASP A 113 10.99 -27.10 -8.17
N SER A 114 10.51 -28.34 -8.30
CA SER A 114 11.28 -29.52 -7.87
C SER A 114 12.64 -29.58 -8.58
N GLY A 115 13.72 -29.69 -7.81
CA GLY A 115 15.10 -29.70 -8.33
C GLY A 115 15.66 -28.32 -8.69
N VAL A 116 14.87 -27.25 -8.49
CA VAL A 116 15.23 -25.88 -8.83
C VAL A 116 14.89 -24.97 -7.65
N PRO A 117 15.69 -24.96 -6.56
CA PRO A 117 15.47 -24.05 -5.45
C PRO A 117 15.46 -22.59 -5.90
N VAL A 118 14.65 -21.76 -5.26
CA VAL A 118 14.59 -20.31 -5.52
C VAL A 118 14.86 -19.58 -4.22
N GLN A 119 15.57 -18.46 -4.31
CA GLN A 119 15.91 -17.65 -3.15
C GLN A 119 14.65 -17.12 -2.45
N ALA A 120 14.57 -17.34 -1.14
CA ALA A 120 13.41 -17.01 -0.32
C ALA A 120 13.03 -15.52 -0.40
N ASN A 121 14.06 -14.65 -0.37
CA ASN A 121 13.92 -13.21 -0.50
C ASN A 121 14.13 -12.81 -1.97
N ALA A 122 13.06 -12.40 -2.67
CA ALA A 122 13.12 -11.89 -4.05
C ALA A 122 14.09 -10.71 -4.24
N ARG A 123 14.52 -10.06 -3.15
CA ARG A 123 15.36 -8.86 -3.12
C ARG A 123 16.86 -9.15 -2.96
N GLN A 124 17.25 -10.38 -2.64
CA GLN A 124 18.66 -10.75 -2.59
C GLN A 124 19.07 -11.32 -3.94
N LYS A 125 20.15 -10.80 -4.51
CA LYS A 125 20.61 -11.12 -5.89
C LYS A 125 21.78 -12.09 -5.93
N LYS A 126 22.17 -12.71 -4.80
CA LYS A 126 23.39 -13.53 -4.73
C LYS A 126 23.22 -14.71 -3.79
N GLY A 127 23.27 -15.91 -4.35
CA GLY A 127 23.69 -17.12 -3.64
C GLY A 127 25.21 -17.24 -3.74
N ILE A 128 25.86 -17.76 -2.69
CA ILE A 128 27.28 -18.11 -2.71
C ILE A 128 27.34 -19.64 -2.73
N THR A 129 28.10 -20.21 -3.66
CA THR A 129 28.37 -21.65 -3.75
C THR A 129 29.88 -21.87 -3.88
N ASP A 130 30.35 -23.03 -3.45
CA ASP A 130 31.72 -23.49 -3.71
C ASP A 130 31.94 -23.61 -5.23
N ALA A 131 33.16 -23.36 -5.73
CA ALA A 131 33.51 -23.52 -7.14
C ALA A 131 33.29 -24.95 -7.67
N SER A 132 33.31 -25.94 -6.76
CA SER A 132 33.02 -27.35 -7.04
C SER A 132 31.54 -27.72 -6.93
N ALA A 133 30.68 -26.84 -6.40
CA ALA A 133 29.27 -27.12 -6.16
C ALA A 133 28.38 -26.49 -7.23
N HIS A 134 27.41 -27.27 -7.74
CA HIS A 134 26.42 -26.76 -8.69
C HIS A 134 25.54 -25.69 -8.04
N LEU A 135 25.57 -24.47 -8.59
CA LEU A 135 24.61 -23.42 -8.25
C LEU A 135 23.22 -23.83 -8.73
N THR A 136 22.42 -24.45 -7.86
CA THR A 136 21.07 -24.93 -8.20
C THR A 136 19.98 -23.89 -7.94
N SER A 137 20.31 -22.72 -7.36
CA SER A 137 19.32 -21.69 -7.06
C SER A 137 19.01 -20.81 -8.27
N SER A 138 17.77 -20.86 -8.76
CA SER A 138 17.29 -20.07 -9.89
C SER A 138 16.68 -18.74 -9.48
N ASP A 139 16.48 -17.85 -10.46
CA ASP A 139 15.80 -16.58 -10.28
C ASP A 139 14.27 -16.73 -10.11
N HIS A 140 13.60 -15.59 -9.94
CA HIS A 140 12.16 -15.49 -9.66
C HIS A 140 11.26 -15.99 -10.81
N ASN A 141 11.80 -16.38 -11.96
CA ASN A 141 11.00 -16.83 -13.11
C ASN A 141 10.53 -18.30 -12.98
N PHE A 142 11.06 -19.06 -12.02
CA PHE A 142 10.76 -20.49 -11.83
C PHE A 142 9.84 -20.78 -10.63
N VAL A 143 9.04 -19.80 -10.22
CA VAL A 143 8.17 -19.87 -9.03
C VAL A 143 6.77 -20.36 -9.43
N ARG A 144 6.33 -21.47 -8.84
CA ARG A 144 4.95 -22.00 -9.00
C ARG A 144 4.08 -21.84 -7.77
N GLN A 145 4.72 -21.74 -6.60
CA GLN A 145 4.07 -21.62 -5.30
C GLN A 145 4.79 -20.55 -4.50
N MET A 146 4.06 -19.89 -3.62
CA MET A 146 4.59 -18.86 -2.74
C MET A 146 3.99 -19.07 -1.35
N VAL A 147 4.75 -18.71 -0.33
CA VAL A 147 4.32 -18.71 1.07
C VAL A 147 4.21 -17.26 1.56
N SER A 148 3.13 -16.94 2.26
CA SER A 148 2.94 -15.64 2.90
C SER A 148 3.20 -15.82 4.38
N ALA A 149 3.85 -14.84 5.00
CA ALA A 149 3.94 -14.79 6.44
C ALA A 149 3.09 -13.63 6.94
N ALA A 150 2.00 -13.91 7.66
CA ALA A 150 1.30 -12.86 8.39
C ALA A 150 2.09 -12.59 9.67
N VAL A 151 2.30 -11.32 10.00
CA VAL A 151 3.10 -10.89 11.14
C VAL A 151 2.26 -9.98 12.02
N ALA A 152 2.32 -10.20 13.33
CA ALA A 152 1.68 -9.34 14.32
C ALA A 152 2.65 -9.05 15.46
N LEU A 153 2.83 -7.78 15.79
CA LEU A 153 3.50 -7.35 17.01
C LEU A 153 2.44 -7.05 18.06
N THR A 154 2.41 -7.83 19.12
CA THR A 154 1.67 -7.51 20.34
C THR A 154 2.54 -6.56 21.15
N VAL A 155 2.09 -5.31 21.27
CA VAL A 155 2.88 -4.23 21.87
C VAL A 155 2.72 -4.23 23.38
N GLU A 156 3.83 -4.01 24.10
CA GLU A 156 3.78 -3.63 25.51
C GLU A 156 3.32 -2.18 25.61
N VAL A 157 2.03 -1.98 25.86
CA VAL A 157 1.42 -0.65 25.87
C VAL A 157 1.99 0.18 27.02
N PRO A 158 2.53 1.38 26.75
CA PRO A 158 3.05 2.24 27.81
C PRO A 158 1.96 2.64 28.81
N GLU A 159 2.28 2.72 30.09
CA GLU A 159 1.31 3.03 31.16
C GLU A 159 0.94 4.52 31.22
N THR A 160 1.76 5.39 30.65
CA THR A 160 1.52 6.85 30.66
C THR A 160 1.44 7.41 29.26
N ARG A 161 0.63 8.46 29.07
CA ARG A 161 0.57 9.22 27.81
C ARG A 161 1.93 9.86 27.46
N ALA A 162 2.76 10.18 28.45
CA ALA A 162 4.09 10.72 28.21
C ALA A 162 5.00 9.67 27.53
N ASP A 163 4.99 8.44 28.03
CA ASP A 163 5.74 7.33 27.44
C ASP A 163 5.15 6.87 26.11
N ALA A 164 3.83 6.98 25.95
CA ALA A 164 3.11 6.72 24.70
C ALA A 164 3.58 7.62 23.55
N ARG A 165 4.05 8.83 23.85
CA ARG A 165 4.55 9.78 22.86
C ARG A 165 5.94 9.43 22.35
N ASP A 166 6.72 8.64 23.10
CA ASP A 166 7.99 8.12 22.61
C ASP A 166 7.75 6.88 21.76
N VAL A 167 7.96 7.04 20.44
CA VAL A 167 7.66 5.97 19.49
C VAL A 167 8.49 4.70 19.73
N ARG A 168 9.66 4.80 20.38
CA ARG A 168 10.48 3.64 20.72
C ARG A 168 9.75 2.63 21.60
N ASN A 169 8.85 3.11 22.47
CA ASN A 169 8.10 2.23 23.35
C ASN A 169 7.09 1.37 22.60
N TRP A 170 6.70 1.76 21.37
CA TRP A 170 5.77 1.01 20.52
C TRP A 170 6.42 -0.10 19.68
N TYR A 171 7.71 -0.36 19.90
CA TYR A 171 8.44 -1.47 19.30
C TYR A 171 8.69 -2.61 20.29
N LYS A 172 8.46 -2.38 21.58
CA LYS A 172 8.60 -3.40 22.63
C LYS A 172 7.41 -4.35 22.59
N GLY A 173 7.67 -5.62 22.87
CA GLY A 173 6.64 -6.63 22.94
C GLY A 173 6.96 -7.91 22.17
N THR A 174 5.91 -8.65 21.83
CA THR A 174 6.04 -10.02 21.32
C THR A 174 5.69 -10.10 19.85
N CYS A 175 6.63 -10.58 19.05
CA CYS A 175 6.42 -10.81 17.62
C CYS A 175 5.80 -12.20 17.40
N HIS A 176 4.68 -12.22 16.70
CA HIS A 176 3.95 -13.41 16.29
C HIS A 176 3.95 -13.53 14.78
N THR A 177 4.02 -14.75 14.27
CA THR A 177 3.92 -15.01 12.84
C THR A 177 3.20 -16.32 12.55
N LEU A 178 2.56 -16.40 11.40
CA LEU A 178 2.01 -17.63 10.84
C LEU A 178 2.30 -17.68 9.35
N LEU A 179 2.34 -18.89 8.81
CA LEU A 179 2.68 -19.14 7.42
C LEU A 179 1.48 -19.71 6.68
N ARG A 180 1.23 -19.20 5.47
CA ARG A 180 0.11 -19.58 4.61
C ARG A 180 0.59 -19.90 3.21
N ASP A 181 -0.06 -20.84 2.53
CA ASP A 181 0.13 -21.00 1.10
C ASP A 181 -0.72 -19.97 0.33
N LEU A 182 -0.12 -19.17 -0.56
CA LEU A 182 -0.89 -18.13 -1.27
C LEU A 182 -1.91 -18.71 -2.27
N VAL A 183 -1.79 -19.99 -2.62
CA VAL A 183 -2.60 -20.60 -3.68
C VAL A 183 -4.03 -20.76 -3.20
N PHE A 184 -4.26 -21.45 -2.08
CA PHE A 184 -5.58 -21.71 -1.53
C PHE A 184 -5.90 -20.89 -0.27
N GLU A 185 -4.89 -20.48 0.49
CA GLU A 185 -5.04 -19.66 1.71
C GLU A 185 -4.80 -18.17 1.42
N HIS A 186 -5.44 -17.65 0.38
CA HIS A 186 -5.32 -16.25 0.00
C HIS A 186 -5.81 -15.29 1.09
N SER A 187 -5.14 -14.14 1.19
CA SER A 187 -5.50 -13.05 2.10
C SER A 187 -6.91 -12.53 1.79
N SER A 188 -7.67 -12.32 2.86
CA SER A 188 -8.98 -11.67 2.87
C SER A 188 -9.21 -11.08 4.27
N ALA A 189 -10.00 -10.03 4.38
CA ALA A 189 -10.33 -9.42 5.67
C ALA A 189 -10.82 -10.44 6.72
N ALA A 190 -11.69 -11.38 6.31
CA ALA A 190 -12.19 -12.43 7.19
C ALA A 190 -11.09 -13.42 7.62
N ARG A 191 -10.18 -13.79 6.72
CA ARG A 191 -9.04 -14.66 7.06
C ARG A 191 -8.08 -13.98 8.02
N HIS A 192 -7.78 -12.70 7.82
CA HIS A 192 -6.97 -11.93 8.77
C HIS A 192 -7.60 -11.88 10.16
N VAL A 193 -8.94 -11.76 10.25
CA VAL A 193 -9.65 -11.83 11.52
C VAL A 193 -9.61 -13.22 12.14
N ALA A 194 -9.83 -14.28 11.36
CA ALA A 194 -9.74 -15.65 11.86
C ALA A 194 -8.33 -15.94 12.43
N ASP A 195 -7.29 -15.54 11.69
CA ASP A 195 -5.89 -15.61 12.11
C ASP A 195 -5.64 -14.77 13.39
N LEU A 196 -6.15 -13.54 13.43
CA LEU A 196 -6.02 -12.64 14.59
C LEU A 196 -6.67 -13.21 15.85
N ILE A 197 -7.91 -13.72 15.73
CA ILE A 197 -8.66 -14.34 16.82
C ILE A 197 -7.88 -15.54 17.34
N LYS A 198 -7.46 -16.44 16.43
CA LYS A 198 -6.67 -17.63 16.78
C LYS A 198 -5.38 -17.25 17.51
N ASN A 199 -4.64 -16.28 17.01
CA ASN A 199 -3.38 -15.83 17.61
C ASN A 199 -3.59 -15.11 18.96
N THR A 200 -4.70 -14.41 19.13
CA THR A 200 -4.96 -13.57 20.33
C THR A 200 -5.62 -14.37 21.45
N LEU A 201 -6.50 -15.31 21.12
CA LEU A 201 -7.17 -16.17 22.10
C LEU A 201 -6.23 -17.13 22.82
N ILE A 202 -5.05 -17.44 22.27
CA ILE A 202 -4.08 -18.34 22.91
C ILE A 202 -3.39 -17.69 24.11
N PHE A 203 -3.29 -16.35 24.16
CA PHE A 203 -2.44 -15.67 25.17
C PHE A 203 -3.16 -14.58 25.99
N GLU A 204 -4.23 -13.95 25.49
CA GLU A 204 -4.67 -12.63 26.02
C GLU A 204 -6.19 -12.49 26.15
N ARG A 205 -6.89 -13.56 26.53
CA ARG A 205 -8.36 -13.61 26.55
C ARG A 205 -9.02 -12.64 27.54
N GLU A 206 -8.27 -12.14 28.51
CA GLU A 206 -8.82 -11.39 29.66
C GLU A 206 -9.03 -9.90 29.39
N ASN A 207 -8.36 -9.33 28.39
CA ASN A 207 -8.45 -7.90 28.09
C ASN A 207 -9.74 -7.57 27.33
N PRO A 208 -10.59 -6.66 27.84
CA PRO A 208 -11.85 -6.30 27.21
C PRO A 208 -11.69 -5.39 25.97
N THR A 209 -10.50 -4.89 25.69
CA THR A 209 -10.25 -3.98 24.55
C THR A 209 -9.19 -4.50 23.61
N LEU A 210 -9.42 -4.32 22.31
CA LEU A 210 -8.45 -4.58 21.25
C LEU A 210 -8.15 -3.30 20.47
N GLY A 211 -6.89 -2.88 20.46
CA GLY A 211 -6.35 -1.91 19.50
C GLY A 211 -5.64 -2.63 18.36
N LEU A 212 -5.93 -2.27 17.12
CA LEU A 212 -5.32 -2.86 15.93
C LEU A 212 -4.79 -1.76 15.01
N TYR A 213 -3.55 -1.90 14.54
CA TYR A 213 -2.91 -0.98 13.61
C TYR A 213 -2.34 -1.71 12.39
N THR A 214 -2.68 -1.28 11.16
CA THR A 214 -2.35 -1.98 9.90
C THR A 214 -1.84 -1.06 8.78
N ASP A 215 -1.30 -1.63 7.69
CA ASP A 215 -0.73 -0.90 6.54
C ASP A 215 -1.77 -0.30 5.57
N GLY A 216 -3.06 -0.61 5.79
CA GLY A 216 -4.18 -0.11 5.00
C GLY A 216 -4.35 -0.71 3.61
N GLY A 217 -3.75 -1.88 3.35
CA GLY A 217 -4.03 -2.70 2.17
C GLY A 217 -5.52 -3.05 2.01
N PRO A 218 -5.94 -3.62 0.87
CA PRO A 218 -7.36 -3.88 0.57
C PRO A 218 -8.11 -4.65 1.68
N ASP A 219 -7.45 -5.61 2.32
CA ASP A 219 -8.02 -6.45 3.38
C ASP A 219 -8.16 -5.73 4.73
N HIS A 220 -7.55 -4.57 4.87
CA HIS A 220 -7.59 -3.71 6.05
C HIS A 220 -8.16 -2.31 5.74
N ASN A 221 -8.70 -2.09 4.54
CA ASN A 221 -9.23 -0.81 4.14
C ASN A 221 -10.56 -0.54 4.87
N THR A 222 -10.56 0.46 5.74
CA THR A 222 -11.69 0.81 6.62
C THR A 222 -12.94 1.26 5.88
N THR A 223 -12.82 1.64 4.60
CA THR A 223 -13.97 2.03 3.76
C THR A 223 -14.67 0.84 3.10
N TYR A 224 -14.02 -0.33 3.06
CA TYR A 224 -14.52 -1.54 2.43
C TYR A 224 -15.43 -2.30 3.39
N ILE A 225 -16.61 -2.67 2.90
CA ILE A 225 -17.62 -3.34 3.73
C ILE A 225 -17.13 -4.70 4.25
N SER A 226 -16.30 -5.40 3.49
CA SER A 226 -15.70 -6.67 3.91
C SER A 226 -14.80 -6.51 5.14
N ALA A 227 -14.01 -5.44 5.20
CA ALA A 227 -13.16 -5.13 6.35
C ALA A 227 -13.99 -4.73 7.58
N ILE A 228 -15.02 -3.90 7.38
CA ILE A 228 -15.96 -3.51 8.45
C ILE A 228 -16.65 -4.74 9.05
N LEU A 229 -17.22 -5.61 8.21
CA LEU A 229 -17.90 -6.83 8.64
C LEU A 229 -16.94 -7.80 9.35
N ALA A 230 -15.72 -7.97 8.85
CA ALA A 230 -14.71 -8.78 9.52
C ALA A 230 -14.40 -8.24 10.93
N MET A 231 -14.23 -6.92 11.10
CA MET A 231 -14.00 -6.32 12.42
C MET A 231 -15.20 -6.46 13.37
N ILE A 232 -16.44 -6.34 12.87
CA ILE A 232 -17.65 -6.60 13.67
C ILE A 232 -17.68 -8.04 14.18
N SER A 233 -17.34 -8.99 13.30
CA SER A 233 -17.22 -10.40 13.67
C SER A 233 -16.15 -10.62 14.73
N CYS A 234 -14.99 -9.96 14.57
CA CYS A 234 -13.88 -10.01 15.52
C CYS A 234 -14.32 -9.55 16.91
N TRP A 235 -14.93 -8.36 16.98
CA TRP A 235 -15.45 -7.77 18.22
C TRP A 235 -16.43 -8.70 18.94
N SER A 236 -17.36 -9.30 18.18
CA SER A 236 -18.39 -10.18 18.72
C SER A 236 -17.83 -11.53 19.17
N LEU A 237 -17.02 -12.20 18.34
CA LEU A 237 -16.41 -13.50 18.65
C LEU A 237 -15.48 -13.44 19.86
N MET A 238 -14.76 -12.33 20.03
CA MET A 238 -13.86 -12.12 21.16
C MET A 238 -14.56 -11.54 22.40
N ASN A 239 -15.86 -11.21 22.30
CA ASN A 239 -16.66 -10.57 23.34
C ASN A 239 -15.93 -9.34 23.93
N LEU A 240 -15.48 -8.45 23.05
CA LEU A 240 -14.78 -7.22 23.41
C LEU A 240 -15.78 -6.15 23.85
N ASP A 241 -15.40 -5.33 24.82
CA ASP A 241 -16.13 -4.12 25.16
C ASP A 241 -15.85 -3.00 24.16
N MET A 242 -14.61 -2.94 23.65
CA MET A 242 -14.15 -1.98 22.65
C MET A 242 -13.19 -2.62 21.65
N LEU A 243 -13.33 -2.30 20.37
CA LEU A 243 -12.37 -2.61 19.32
C LEU A 243 -12.08 -1.33 18.55
N VAL A 244 -10.80 -1.00 18.36
CA VAL A 244 -10.36 0.10 17.50
C VAL A 244 -9.36 -0.43 16.49
N ALA A 245 -9.74 -0.46 15.21
CA ALA A 245 -8.87 -0.82 14.10
C ALA A 245 -8.56 0.42 13.28
N MET A 246 -7.28 0.74 13.11
CA MET A 246 -6.84 1.91 12.35
C MET A 246 -5.74 1.51 11.35
N ARG A 247 -5.68 2.22 10.24
CA ARG A 247 -4.73 1.95 9.16
C ARG A 247 -3.81 3.12 8.85
N THR A 248 -2.62 2.85 8.31
CA THR A 248 -1.76 3.90 7.75
C THR A 248 -2.33 4.48 6.44
N PRO A 249 -2.10 5.76 6.14
CA PRO A 249 -2.33 6.28 4.80
C PRO A 249 -1.45 5.56 3.75
N ALA A 250 -1.91 5.52 2.51
CA ALA A 250 -1.22 4.82 1.44
C ALA A 250 0.23 5.32 1.26
N GLY A 251 1.19 4.39 1.20
CA GLY A 251 2.62 4.70 1.05
C GLY A 251 3.35 4.98 2.36
N LEU A 252 2.68 4.86 3.51
CA LEU A 252 3.25 5.09 4.84
C LEU A 252 3.28 3.84 5.72
N SER A 253 3.33 2.64 5.13
CA SER A 253 3.35 1.36 5.87
C SER A 253 4.46 1.33 6.91
N ILE A 254 5.60 1.97 6.63
CA ILE A 254 6.75 2.13 7.54
C ILE A 254 6.42 2.71 8.92
N ARG A 255 5.28 3.42 9.07
CA ARG A 255 4.81 3.93 10.38
C ARG A 255 4.14 2.85 11.23
N ASN A 256 3.82 1.70 10.65
CA ASN A 256 3.31 0.53 11.35
C ASN A 256 4.47 -0.17 12.07
N SER A 257 4.40 -0.27 13.41
CA SER A 257 5.49 -0.85 14.22
C SER A 257 5.90 -2.26 13.78
N VAL A 258 4.98 -3.04 13.21
CA VAL A 258 5.24 -4.42 12.80
C VAL A 258 6.23 -4.53 11.62
N GLU A 259 6.36 -3.49 10.81
CA GLU A 259 7.33 -3.46 9.68
C GLU A 259 8.77 -3.64 10.19
N HIS A 260 9.07 -3.15 11.40
CA HIS A 260 10.37 -3.36 12.03
C HIS A 260 10.60 -4.83 12.41
N CYS A 261 9.56 -5.54 12.84
CA CYS A 261 9.64 -6.97 13.14
C CYS A 261 9.92 -7.80 11.88
N MET A 262 9.40 -7.38 10.72
CA MET A 262 9.64 -8.07 9.45
C MET A 262 11.10 -8.08 9.02
N SER A 263 11.89 -7.11 9.48
CA SER A 263 13.34 -7.07 9.22
C SER A 263 14.04 -8.29 9.83
N THR A 264 13.67 -8.68 11.05
CA THR A 264 14.17 -9.88 11.73
C THR A 264 13.82 -11.15 10.96
N LEU A 265 12.58 -11.26 10.48
CA LEU A 265 12.17 -12.39 9.64
C LEU A 265 12.94 -12.42 8.31
N THR A 266 13.23 -11.25 7.73
CA THR A 266 14.06 -11.15 6.52
C THR A 266 15.48 -11.66 6.77
N LEU A 267 16.06 -11.37 7.95
CA LEU A 267 17.35 -11.91 8.38
C LEU A 267 17.28 -13.43 8.54
N GLY A 268 16.19 -13.98 9.10
CA GLY A 268 15.96 -15.42 9.22
C GLY A 268 15.93 -16.16 7.86
N LEU A 269 15.49 -15.46 6.80
CA LEU A 269 15.48 -15.96 5.41
C LEU A 269 16.76 -15.65 4.62
N ASN A 270 17.72 -14.94 5.21
CA ASN A 270 18.95 -14.56 4.52
C ASN A 270 19.74 -15.83 4.13
N GLY A 271 20.21 -15.88 2.88
CA GLY A 271 20.94 -17.04 2.36
C GLY A 271 20.11 -18.33 2.22
N CYS A 272 18.78 -18.24 2.33
CA CYS A 272 17.89 -19.39 2.20
C CYS A 272 17.33 -19.50 0.78
N SER A 273 17.26 -20.73 0.27
CA SER A 273 16.57 -21.05 -0.97
C SER A 273 15.66 -22.26 -0.74
N PHE A 274 14.46 -22.22 -1.29
CA PHE A 274 13.44 -23.24 -1.10
C PHE A 274 12.97 -23.81 -2.44
N MET A 275 12.67 -25.10 -2.47
CA MET A 275 11.97 -25.77 -3.54
C MET A 275 10.88 -26.64 -2.95
N ARG A 276 9.78 -26.77 -3.68
CA ARG A 276 8.70 -27.69 -3.32
C ARG A 276 9.19 -29.13 -3.31
N LYS A 277 8.48 -29.99 -2.59
CA LYS A 277 8.68 -31.44 -2.61
C LYS A 277 8.35 -32.01 -4.00
N GLN A 278 9.21 -32.92 -4.46
CA GLN A 278 8.94 -33.72 -5.66
C GLN A 278 7.83 -34.73 -5.40
N MET A 279 6.90 -34.85 -6.33
CA MET A 279 5.75 -35.75 -6.26
C MET A 279 5.91 -36.93 -7.22
N THR A 280 4.92 -37.83 -7.24
CA THR A 280 4.91 -38.95 -8.20
C THR A 280 4.83 -38.44 -9.63
N PRO A 281 5.31 -39.19 -10.65
CA PRO A 281 5.27 -38.75 -12.05
C PRO A 281 3.87 -38.33 -12.54
N ALA A 282 2.82 -39.01 -12.07
CA ALA A 282 1.43 -38.66 -12.38
C ALA A 282 1.03 -37.29 -11.80
N GLN A 283 1.34 -37.05 -10.52
CA GLN A 283 1.08 -35.77 -9.86
C GLN A 283 1.93 -34.63 -10.45
N GLU A 284 3.17 -34.90 -10.82
CA GLU A 284 4.03 -33.93 -11.49
C GLU A 284 3.45 -33.47 -12.84
N ASN A 285 2.81 -34.35 -13.59
CA ASN A 285 2.12 -33.97 -14.82
C ASN A 285 0.94 -33.03 -14.55
N ILE A 286 0.26 -33.17 -13.41
CA ILE A 286 -0.77 -32.22 -12.98
C ILE A 286 -0.12 -30.86 -12.70
N ILE A 287 0.93 -30.83 -11.87
CA ILE A 287 1.63 -29.62 -11.40
C ILE A 287 2.27 -28.83 -12.56
N LYS A 288 2.81 -29.52 -13.58
CA LYS A 288 3.46 -28.87 -14.75
C LYS A 288 2.58 -27.79 -15.39
N SER A 289 1.27 -28.02 -15.44
CA SER A 289 0.30 -27.07 -16.00
C SER A 289 -0.19 -26.02 -14.99
N CYS A 290 0.04 -26.19 -13.69
CA CYS A 290 -0.26 -25.23 -12.63
C CYS A 290 0.84 -24.18 -12.50
N ILE A 291 0.91 -23.26 -13.47
CA ILE A 291 1.96 -22.21 -13.52
C ILE A 291 1.59 -21.00 -12.65
N THR A 292 0.30 -20.74 -12.45
CA THR A 292 -0.19 -19.57 -11.69
C THR A 292 -1.20 -20.02 -10.64
N MET A 293 -1.42 -19.19 -9.62
CA MET A 293 -2.47 -19.44 -8.60
C MET A 293 -3.85 -19.65 -9.23
N VAL A 294 -4.16 -18.91 -10.30
CA VAL A 294 -5.42 -19.06 -11.05
C VAL A 294 -5.53 -20.45 -11.68
N LYS A 295 -4.44 -20.96 -12.27
CA LYS A 295 -4.43 -22.31 -12.87
C LYS A 295 -4.55 -23.41 -11.82
N TRP A 296 -3.91 -23.25 -10.66
CA TRP A 296 -4.09 -24.15 -9.52
C TRP A 296 -5.57 -24.22 -9.09
N ARG A 297 -6.22 -23.06 -8.92
CA ARG A 297 -7.62 -22.97 -8.50
C ARG A 297 -8.58 -23.55 -9.55
N ALA A 298 -8.41 -23.18 -10.82
CA ALA A 298 -9.23 -23.72 -11.91
C ALA A 298 -9.10 -25.25 -12.04
N LYS A 299 -7.90 -25.80 -11.80
CA LYS A 299 -7.73 -27.25 -11.75
C LYS A 299 -8.40 -27.89 -10.54
N ASN A 300 -8.37 -27.23 -9.40
CA ASN A 300 -9.02 -27.73 -8.20
C ASN A 300 -10.55 -27.77 -8.33
N GLU A 301 -11.15 -26.90 -9.15
CA GLU A 301 -12.58 -26.98 -9.47
C GLU A 301 -12.93 -28.25 -10.26
N ILE A 302 -11.98 -28.80 -11.03
CA ILE A 302 -12.16 -30.03 -11.81
C ILE A 302 -11.80 -31.27 -10.96
N ASP A 303 -10.72 -31.17 -10.18
CA ASP A 303 -10.19 -32.25 -9.34
C ASP A 303 -9.84 -31.69 -7.95
N PRO A 304 -10.71 -31.89 -6.94
CA PRO A 304 -10.48 -31.40 -5.58
C PRO A 304 -9.23 -31.95 -4.89
N THR A 305 -8.64 -33.05 -5.39
CA THR A 305 -7.39 -33.58 -4.83
C THR A 305 -6.19 -32.65 -5.09
N VAL A 306 -6.32 -31.71 -6.03
CA VAL A 306 -5.30 -30.71 -6.36
C VAL A 306 -4.98 -29.80 -5.18
N ARG A 307 -5.96 -29.47 -4.33
CA ARG A 307 -5.72 -28.69 -3.10
C ARG A 307 -4.78 -29.43 -2.15
N GLU A 308 -5.04 -30.71 -1.90
CA GLU A 308 -4.19 -31.53 -1.01
C GLU A 308 -2.81 -31.75 -1.62
N LEU A 309 -2.73 -31.90 -2.94
CA LEU A 309 -1.47 -31.96 -3.67
C LEU A 309 -0.66 -30.67 -3.49
N CYS A 310 -1.30 -29.50 -3.64
CA CYS A 310 -0.66 -28.19 -3.48
C CYS A 310 -0.12 -28.00 -2.05
N LYS A 311 -0.90 -28.43 -1.05
CA LYS A 311 -0.50 -28.38 0.35
C LYS A 311 0.71 -29.29 0.60
N THR A 312 0.62 -30.55 0.20
CA THR A 312 1.67 -31.56 0.39
C THR A 312 3.01 -31.14 -0.23
N THR A 313 3.00 -30.45 -1.38
CA THR A 313 4.23 -30.01 -2.04
C THR A 313 4.94 -28.89 -1.30
N VAL A 314 4.21 -28.01 -0.61
CA VAL A 314 4.75 -26.80 0.04
C VAL A 314 4.96 -26.97 1.55
N THR A 315 4.29 -27.93 2.20
CA THR A 315 4.40 -28.17 3.66
C THR A 315 5.84 -28.25 4.17
N PRO A 316 6.78 -29.00 3.53
CA PRO A 316 8.16 -29.05 4.01
C PRO A 316 8.86 -27.69 3.98
N CYS A 317 8.52 -26.82 3.03
CA CYS A 317 9.04 -25.46 2.99
C CYS A 317 8.42 -24.60 4.11
N ILE A 318 7.12 -24.73 4.36
CA ILE A 318 6.45 -24.02 5.46
C ILE A 318 7.08 -24.40 6.80
N GLU A 319 7.32 -25.69 7.05
CA GLU A 319 7.98 -26.18 8.26
C GLU A 319 9.40 -25.61 8.39
N ALA A 320 10.21 -25.69 7.32
CA ALA A 320 11.58 -25.17 7.33
C ALA A 320 11.65 -23.64 7.51
N ILE A 321 10.72 -22.89 6.93
CA ILE A 321 10.59 -21.44 7.14
C ILE A 321 10.18 -21.16 8.59
N GLY A 322 9.21 -21.91 9.10
CA GLY A 322 8.71 -21.79 10.47
C GLY A 322 9.81 -22.00 11.51
N GLU A 323 10.60 -23.08 11.37
CA GLU A 323 11.74 -23.35 12.25
C GLU A 323 12.77 -22.21 12.23
N ARG A 324 13.00 -21.59 11.08
CA ARG A 324 13.91 -20.45 10.97
C ARG A 324 13.35 -19.22 11.69
N PHE A 325 12.06 -18.94 11.53
CA PHE A 325 11.40 -17.85 12.25
C PHE A 325 11.41 -18.05 13.75
N GLN A 326 11.21 -19.27 14.25
CA GLN A 326 11.30 -19.57 15.69
C GLN A 326 12.70 -19.34 16.29
N ARG A 327 13.76 -19.36 15.47
CA ARG A 327 15.13 -19.03 15.90
C ARG A 327 15.38 -17.51 15.93
N CYS A 328 14.53 -16.72 15.30
CA CYS A 328 14.59 -15.27 15.37
C CYS A 328 14.13 -14.77 16.74
N LYS A 329 14.67 -13.62 17.15
CA LYS A 329 14.24 -12.90 18.34
C LYS A 329 13.80 -11.49 18.01
N TRP A 330 12.79 -11.02 18.71
CA TRP A 330 12.37 -9.63 18.71
C TRP A 330 12.30 -9.17 20.16
N ASP A 331 12.90 -8.03 20.47
CA ASP A 331 12.93 -7.49 21.85
C ASP A 331 13.41 -8.54 22.87
N GLU A 332 14.51 -9.23 22.53
CA GLU A 332 15.10 -10.37 23.26
C GLU A 332 14.18 -11.60 23.44
N LYS A 333 12.92 -11.54 23.03
CA LYS A 333 11.93 -12.62 23.09
C LYS A 333 11.93 -13.44 21.80
N PRO A 334 11.65 -14.75 21.86
CA PRO A 334 11.52 -15.56 20.66
C PRO A 334 10.33 -15.10 19.82
N VAL A 335 10.47 -15.15 18.49
CA VAL A 335 9.33 -14.99 17.59
C VAL A 335 8.42 -16.21 17.74
N LEU A 336 7.14 -15.99 17.99
CA LEU A 336 6.17 -17.05 18.19
C LEU A 336 5.52 -17.45 16.87
N LEU A 337 5.69 -18.71 16.49
CA LEU A 337 5.06 -19.29 15.30
C LEU A 337 3.71 -19.92 15.65
N HIS A 338 2.66 -19.51 14.96
CA HIS A 338 1.31 -20.04 15.09
C HIS A 338 0.87 -20.81 13.84
N LYS A 339 -0.16 -21.64 14.01
CA LYS A 339 -0.85 -22.27 12.88
C LYS A 339 -1.86 -21.28 12.30
N ALA A 340 -1.91 -21.18 10.97
CA ALA A 340 -2.94 -20.43 10.27
C ALA A 340 -4.35 -20.94 10.62
N ALA A 341 -5.35 -20.06 10.49
CA ALA A 341 -6.74 -20.42 10.66
C ALA A 341 -7.18 -21.43 9.57
N ASN A 342 -7.86 -22.48 9.99
CA ASN A 342 -8.45 -23.47 9.09
C ASN A 342 -9.78 -22.94 8.51
N ASP A 343 -10.36 -23.71 7.58
CA ASP A 343 -11.59 -23.29 6.89
C ASP A 343 -12.79 -23.21 7.85
N ASP A 344 -12.84 -23.99 8.94
CA ASP A 344 -13.91 -23.93 9.94
C ASP A 344 -13.82 -22.65 10.80
N GLU A 345 -12.60 -22.28 11.21
CA GLU A 345 -12.32 -21.03 11.94
C GLU A 345 -12.62 -19.81 11.06
N LEU A 346 -12.36 -19.89 9.75
CA LEU A 346 -12.76 -18.88 8.79
C LEU A 346 -14.29 -18.82 8.64
N GLU A 347 -14.97 -19.96 8.55
CA GLU A 347 -16.42 -20.02 8.43
C GLU A 347 -17.13 -19.47 9.69
N ALA A 348 -16.52 -19.67 10.87
CA ALA A 348 -17.02 -19.10 12.12
C ALA A 348 -17.15 -17.57 12.09
N VAL A 349 -16.29 -16.87 11.34
CA VAL A 349 -16.39 -15.41 11.12
C VAL A 349 -17.70 -15.06 10.42
N TYR A 350 -18.05 -15.77 9.35
CA TYR A 350 -19.29 -15.55 8.60
C TYR A 350 -20.53 -16.01 9.36
N ILE A 351 -20.46 -17.13 10.06
CA ILE A 351 -21.55 -17.61 10.94
C ILE A 351 -21.86 -16.57 12.02
N GLN A 352 -20.86 -15.89 12.56
CA GLN A 352 -21.09 -14.84 13.55
C GLN A 352 -21.86 -13.66 12.97
N LEU A 353 -21.58 -13.27 11.73
CA LEU A 353 -22.35 -12.21 11.05
C LEU A 353 -23.81 -12.61 10.88
N THR A 354 -24.10 -13.87 10.52
CA THR A 354 -25.49 -14.36 10.42
C THR A 354 -26.21 -14.32 11.77
N LYS A 355 -25.51 -14.51 12.89
CA LYS A 355 -26.13 -14.37 14.22
C LYS A 355 -26.46 -12.91 14.55
N LEU A 356 -25.61 -11.97 14.15
CA LEU A 356 -25.80 -10.54 14.41
C LEU A 356 -26.83 -9.90 13.49
N PHE A 357 -26.86 -10.33 12.23
CA PHE A 357 -27.73 -9.80 11.18
C PHE A 357 -28.37 -10.98 10.42
N PRO A 358 -29.42 -11.60 11.00
CA PRO A 358 -30.04 -12.81 10.45
C PRO A 358 -30.72 -12.61 9.09
N GLU A 359 -30.95 -11.37 8.67
CA GLU A 359 -31.58 -11.02 7.40
C GLU A 359 -30.66 -11.29 6.18
N ALA A 360 -29.37 -11.52 6.39
CA ALA A 360 -28.37 -11.72 5.35
C ALA A 360 -27.93 -13.19 5.23
N TYR A 361 -27.95 -13.73 3.99
CA TYR A 361 -27.71 -15.14 3.71
C TYR A 361 -26.35 -15.45 3.05
N ASP A 362 -25.69 -14.47 2.42
CA ASP A 362 -24.41 -14.67 1.72
C ASP A 362 -23.39 -13.55 1.99
N TRP A 363 -22.76 -13.62 3.16
CA TRP A 363 -21.74 -12.66 3.58
C TRP A 363 -20.49 -12.62 2.70
N LYS A 364 -20.25 -13.63 1.87
CA LYS A 364 -19.07 -13.68 0.99
C LYS A 364 -19.25 -12.81 -0.25
N ASN A 365 -20.49 -12.60 -0.69
CA ASN A 365 -20.78 -11.90 -1.95
C ASN A 365 -21.67 -10.65 -1.80
N LEU A 366 -22.06 -10.27 -0.58
CA LEU A 366 -22.87 -9.08 -0.33
C LEU A 366 -22.14 -7.79 -0.74
N LYS A 367 -22.84 -6.94 -1.50
CA LYS A 367 -22.36 -5.61 -1.87
C LYS A 367 -22.62 -4.62 -0.75
N LYS A 368 -21.76 -3.59 -0.65
CA LYS A 368 -21.89 -2.50 0.35
C LYS A 368 -23.31 -1.95 0.43
N ALA A 369 -23.92 -1.61 -0.71
CA ALA A 369 -25.28 -1.07 -0.75
C ALA A 369 -26.32 -1.99 -0.10
N GLN A 370 -26.20 -3.32 -0.30
CA GLN A 370 -27.14 -4.28 0.28
C GLN A 370 -27.00 -4.35 1.80
N VAL A 371 -25.76 -4.35 2.31
CA VAL A 371 -25.48 -4.36 3.75
C VAL A 371 -25.98 -3.08 4.42
N MET A 372 -25.77 -1.93 3.77
CA MET A 372 -26.22 -0.64 4.29
C MET A 372 -27.75 -0.51 4.37
N GLU A 373 -28.51 -1.32 3.63
CA GLU A 373 -29.98 -1.33 3.68
C GLU A 373 -30.57 -2.23 4.77
N LEU A 374 -29.77 -3.11 5.39
CA LEU A 374 -30.25 -3.99 6.46
C LEU A 374 -30.60 -3.16 7.71
N GLU A 375 -31.81 -3.30 8.22
CA GLU A 375 -32.29 -2.52 9.36
C GLU A 375 -31.49 -2.81 10.65
N SER A 376 -31.18 -4.09 10.88
CA SER A 376 -30.30 -4.52 11.97
C SER A 376 -28.90 -3.90 11.86
N PHE A 377 -28.34 -3.78 10.65
CA PHE A 377 -27.06 -3.12 10.43
C PHE A 377 -27.13 -1.61 10.64
N LYS A 378 -28.20 -0.93 10.16
CA LYS A 378 -28.43 0.51 10.42
C LYS A 378 -28.52 0.80 11.91
N HIS A 379 -29.23 -0.03 12.68
CA HIS A 379 -29.30 0.09 14.13
C HIS A 379 -27.95 -0.12 14.79
N PHE A 380 -27.20 -1.16 14.38
CA PHE A 380 -25.85 -1.41 14.88
C PHE A 380 -24.91 -0.23 14.59
N MET A 381 -24.98 0.33 13.38
CA MET A 381 -24.15 1.46 12.98
C MET A 381 -24.35 2.68 13.88
N LYS A 382 -25.62 2.95 14.24
CA LYS A 382 -25.96 4.12 15.06
C LYS A 382 -25.39 4.03 16.48
N ASP A 383 -25.49 2.85 17.09
CA ASP A 383 -25.26 2.71 18.53
C ASP A 383 -23.89 2.08 18.89
N HIS A 384 -23.26 1.38 17.94
CA HIS A 384 -22.06 0.57 18.20
C HIS A 384 -20.88 0.83 17.28
N LEU A 385 -21.05 1.51 16.15
CA LEU A 385 -20.01 1.66 15.14
C LEU A 385 -19.65 3.12 14.90
N ARG A 386 -18.36 3.40 14.78
CA ARG A 386 -17.84 4.66 14.22
C ARG A 386 -16.85 4.37 13.11
N LEU A 387 -17.00 5.08 12.00
CA LEU A 387 -16.19 4.91 10.80
C LEU A 387 -15.59 6.24 10.39
N THR A 388 -14.30 6.23 10.06
CA THR A 388 -13.59 7.33 9.39
C THR A 388 -12.76 6.75 8.23
N GLU A 389 -12.17 7.61 7.40
CA GLU A 389 -11.29 7.19 6.29
C GLU A 389 -10.15 6.25 6.72
N PHE A 390 -9.71 6.33 7.99
CA PHE A 390 -8.62 5.52 8.52
C PHE A 390 -8.97 4.65 9.72
N SER A 391 -10.18 4.72 10.29
CA SER A 391 -10.53 3.95 11.49
C SER A 391 -11.90 3.27 11.44
N ILE A 392 -11.97 2.09 12.06
CA ILE A 392 -13.19 1.38 12.45
C ILE A 392 -13.15 1.27 13.97
N GLN A 393 -14.15 1.82 14.65
CA GLN A 393 -14.28 1.69 16.10
C GLN A 393 -15.61 1.03 16.43
N ILE A 394 -15.58 0.03 17.30
CA ILE A 394 -16.73 -0.75 17.73
C ILE A 394 -16.79 -0.74 19.25
N ARG A 395 -17.97 -0.48 19.83
CA ARG A 395 -18.14 -0.39 21.29
C ARG A 395 -19.47 -0.97 21.73
N LYS A 396 -19.48 -1.65 22.88
CA LYS A 396 -20.74 -2.01 23.56
C LYS A 396 -21.48 -0.77 24.06
N CYS A 397 -22.81 -0.78 24.02
CA CYS A 397 -23.61 0.25 24.65
C CYS A 397 -23.95 -0.11 26.11
N TYR A 398 -24.53 0.84 26.85
CA TYR A 398 -24.95 0.66 28.24
C TYR A 398 -26.33 -0.01 28.39
N LEU A 399 -26.99 -0.34 27.27
CA LEU A 399 -28.31 -0.93 27.33
C LEU A 399 -28.19 -2.39 27.79
N GLY A 400 -28.72 -2.68 28.98
CA GLY A 400 -28.69 -4.02 29.58
C GLY A 400 -29.41 -5.11 28.77
N ALA A 401 -30.16 -4.72 27.73
CA ALA A 401 -30.87 -5.60 26.81
C ALA A 401 -30.51 -5.30 25.32
N CYS A 402 -29.25 -4.99 25.02
CA CYS A 402 -28.79 -4.88 23.64
C CYS A 402 -28.90 -6.24 22.92
N SER A 403 -29.45 -6.25 21.71
CA SER A 403 -29.56 -7.46 20.88
C SER A 403 -28.22 -7.93 20.29
N PHE A 404 -27.21 -7.06 20.22
CA PHE A 404 -25.94 -7.35 19.54
C PHE A 404 -24.82 -7.84 20.47
N HIS A 405 -24.93 -7.60 21.78
CA HIS A 405 -23.87 -7.97 22.71
C HIS A 405 -24.38 -8.29 24.12
N GLY A 406 -23.59 -9.09 24.83
CA GLY A 406 -23.78 -9.33 26.26
C GLY A 406 -23.32 -8.18 27.14
N ARG A 407 -23.19 -8.45 28.44
CA ARG A 407 -22.76 -7.48 29.45
C ARG A 407 -21.36 -6.90 29.13
N VAL A 408 -21.16 -5.63 29.46
CA VAL A 408 -19.83 -4.99 29.51
C VAL A 408 -18.98 -5.70 30.57
N ARG A 409 -17.73 -6.04 30.24
CA ARG A 409 -16.81 -6.75 31.13
C ARG A 409 -16.01 -5.82 32.04
N MET A 410 -15.66 -4.64 31.55
CA MET A 410 -15.04 -3.58 32.34
C MET A 410 -15.94 -3.13 33.48
N ASP A 411 -15.33 -2.55 34.51
CA ASP A 411 -16.06 -1.78 35.51
C ASP A 411 -16.91 -0.67 34.84
N ALA A 412 -18.11 -0.44 35.36
CA ALA A 412 -19.07 0.46 34.75
C ALA A 412 -18.60 1.92 34.75
N GLU A 413 -17.95 2.38 35.82
CA GLU A 413 -17.45 3.74 35.92
C GLU A 413 -16.22 3.93 35.03
N LYS A 414 -15.30 2.96 35.03
CA LYS A 414 -14.15 2.97 34.10
C LYS A 414 -14.64 2.98 32.65
N PHE A 415 -15.57 2.11 32.27
CA PHE A 415 -16.10 2.07 30.90
C PHE A 415 -16.76 3.40 30.50
N LYS A 416 -17.54 4.03 31.39
CA LYS A 416 -18.14 5.37 31.15
C LYS A 416 -17.11 6.47 30.97
N SER A 417 -16.01 6.41 31.70
CA SER A 417 -14.95 7.43 31.60
C SER A 417 -14.17 7.38 30.30
N ILE A 418 -14.22 6.26 29.56
CA ILE A 418 -13.41 6.09 28.35
C ILE A 418 -14.18 6.65 27.15
N PRO A 419 -13.67 7.71 26.49
CA PRO A 419 -14.26 8.23 25.27
C PRO A 419 -13.91 7.33 24.08
N TRP A 420 -14.58 7.55 22.95
CA TRP A 420 -14.10 7.02 21.67
C TRP A 420 -12.75 7.64 21.31
N VAL A 421 -11.96 6.98 20.47
CA VAL A 421 -10.73 7.59 19.96
C VAL A 421 -11.13 8.74 19.04
N PRO A 422 -10.77 9.99 19.36
CA PRO A 422 -11.26 11.12 18.60
C PRO A 422 -10.51 11.26 17.28
N THR A 423 -11.22 11.73 16.25
CA THR A 423 -10.59 12.12 14.98
C THR A 423 -9.60 13.27 15.22
N PRO A 424 -8.43 13.27 14.54
CA PRO A 424 -7.58 14.45 14.45
C PRO A 424 -8.34 15.71 14.03
N SER A 425 -8.22 16.77 14.83
CA SER A 425 -8.72 18.11 14.51
C SER A 425 -7.58 19.12 14.43
N LEU A 426 -7.69 20.11 13.55
CA LEU A 426 -6.70 21.17 13.44
C LEU A 426 -6.70 22.07 14.68
N ASN A 427 -5.53 22.58 15.04
CA ASN A 427 -5.36 23.60 16.05
C ASN A 427 -5.73 24.98 15.50
N GLU A 428 -5.63 26.01 16.35
CA GLU A 428 -5.99 27.39 16.00
C GLU A 428 -5.20 27.97 14.83
N CYS A 429 -3.97 27.49 14.57
CA CYS A 429 -3.17 27.97 13.43
C CYS A 429 -3.55 27.29 12.10
N GLY A 430 -4.35 26.22 12.11
CA GLY A 430 -4.79 25.52 10.90
C GLY A 430 -3.68 24.70 10.20
N GLU A 431 -2.47 24.68 10.74
CA GLU A 431 -1.33 23.97 10.17
C GLU A 431 -1.02 22.64 10.88
N HIS A 432 -1.47 22.46 12.13
CA HIS A 432 -1.13 21.29 12.94
C HIS A 432 -2.37 20.67 13.58
N TYR A 433 -2.31 19.37 13.84
CA TYR A 433 -3.36 18.68 14.57
C TYR A 433 -3.19 18.86 16.08
N LYS A 434 -4.31 18.98 16.79
CA LYS A 434 -4.35 19.06 18.25
C LYS A 434 -3.83 17.76 18.88
N ARG A 435 -3.32 17.88 20.11
CA ARG A 435 -3.03 16.71 20.96
C ARG A 435 -4.33 16.06 21.44
N LEU A 436 -4.22 14.81 21.94
CA LEU A 436 -5.38 14.07 22.44
C LEU A 436 -6.16 14.85 23.51
N ASP A 437 -5.47 15.42 24.52
CA ASP A 437 -6.10 16.18 25.62
C ASP A 437 -6.99 17.32 25.09
N ALA A 438 -6.45 18.11 24.15
CA ALA A 438 -7.17 19.24 23.57
C ALA A 438 -8.29 18.80 22.62
N THR A 439 -8.09 17.68 21.91
CA THR A 439 -9.13 17.08 21.06
C THR A 439 -10.31 16.60 21.90
N LEU A 440 -10.04 15.87 22.99
CA LEU A 440 -11.07 15.39 23.92
C LEU A 440 -11.75 16.53 24.70
N ALA A 441 -11.05 17.63 24.98
CA ALA A 441 -11.67 18.78 25.62
C ALA A 441 -12.72 19.47 24.73
N MET A 442 -12.52 19.49 23.41
CA MET A 442 -13.46 20.08 22.46
C MET A 442 -14.56 19.12 22.03
N ASP A 443 -14.21 17.84 21.91
CA ASP A 443 -15.14 16.77 21.62
C ASP A 443 -14.92 15.62 22.60
N PRO A 444 -15.56 15.72 23.79
CA PRO A 444 -15.47 14.70 24.83
C PRO A 444 -16.03 13.35 24.39
N THR A 445 -16.84 13.35 23.34
CA THR A 445 -17.49 12.14 22.83
C THR A 445 -16.68 11.47 21.73
N GLY A 446 -15.79 12.18 21.04
CA GLY A 446 -14.93 11.70 19.95
C GLY A 446 -15.68 11.41 18.64
N GLU A 447 -16.67 12.23 18.30
CA GLU A 447 -17.49 12.13 17.08
C GLU A 447 -16.62 11.89 15.84
N ALA A 448 -17.02 10.91 15.04
CA ALA A 448 -16.29 10.54 13.84
C ALA A 448 -16.57 11.56 12.74
N THR A 449 -15.57 12.37 12.44
CA THR A 449 -15.59 13.34 11.33
C THR A 449 -14.35 13.18 10.48
N ASP A 450 -14.43 13.52 9.19
CA ASP A 450 -13.27 13.67 8.31
C ASP A 450 -13.14 15.14 7.84
N ALA A 451 -13.74 16.08 8.59
CA ALA A 451 -13.79 17.49 8.22
C ALA A 451 -12.40 18.12 8.02
N ASP A 452 -11.42 17.70 8.82
CA ASP A 452 -10.04 18.17 8.74
C ASP A 452 -9.11 17.33 7.87
N LEU A 453 -9.63 16.27 7.25
CA LEU A 453 -8.88 15.42 6.33
C LEU A 453 -8.50 16.18 5.04
N PRO A 454 -7.20 16.32 4.71
CA PRO A 454 -6.76 17.06 3.53
C PRO A 454 -7.35 16.54 2.21
N SER A 455 -7.36 15.22 2.00
CA SER A 455 -7.92 14.62 0.79
C SER A 455 -9.43 14.86 0.65
N ALA A 456 -10.19 14.89 1.76
CA ALA A 456 -11.60 15.26 1.73
C ALA A 456 -11.81 16.73 1.34
N LYS A 457 -11.00 17.65 1.89
CA LYS A 457 -11.03 19.08 1.53
C LYS A 457 -10.67 19.29 0.05
N THR A 458 -9.66 18.58 -0.45
CA THR A 458 -9.27 18.63 -1.87
C THR A 458 -10.36 18.05 -2.77
N CYS A 459 -11.02 16.96 -2.37
CA CYS A 459 -12.15 16.38 -3.08
C CYS A 459 -13.37 17.32 -3.10
N LEU A 460 -13.70 17.96 -1.98
CA LEU A 460 -14.77 18.97 -1.89
C LEU A 460 -14.43 20.23 -2.70
N ALA A 461 -13.17 20.69 -2.68
CA ALA A 461 -12.72 21.80 -3.53
C ALA A 461 -12.78 21.44 -5.02
N LYS A 462 -12.45 20.19 -5.39
CA LYS A 462 -12.64 19.67 -6.76
C LYS A 462 -14.12 19.54 -7.13
N ALA A 463 -14.98 19.15 -6.18
CA ALA A 463 -16.43 19.05 -6.38
C ALA A 463 -17.12 20.43 -6.45
N ALA A 464 -16.67 21.40 -5.66
CA ALA A 464 -17.13 22.79 -5.65
C ALA A 464 -16.59 23.60 -6.84
N ARG A 465 -15.47 23.16 -7.44
CA ARG A 465 -15.00 23.62 -8.75
C ARG A 465 -15.76 22.99 -9.92
N LYS A 466 -16.75 22.13 -9.68
CA LYS A 466 -17.76 21.90 -10.73
C LYS A 466 -18.53 23.22 -10.89
N PRO A 467 -18.56 23.82 -12.08
CA PRO A 467 -19.31 25.04 -12.30
C PRO A 467 -20.78 24.81 -11.91
N THR A 468 -21.24 25.53 -10.90
CA THR A 468 -22.66 25.72 -10.65
C THR A 468 -23.21 26.52 -11.83
N HIS A 469 -24.10 25.89 -12.59
CA HIS A 469 -24.77 26.44 -13.78
C HIS A 469 -23.85 26.90 -14.92
N CYS A 470 -23.53 25.96 -15.81
CA CYS A 470 -23.75 26.22 -17.23
C CYS A 470 -24.72 25.16 -17.73
N ALA A 471 -25.82 25.62 -18.30
CA ALA A 471 -26.83 24.78 -18.92
C ALA A 471 -26.17 23.84 -19.93
N LYS A 472 -26.64 22.59 -19.97
CA LYS A 472 -26.51 21.61 -21.07
C LYS A 472 -25.69 22.13 -22.28
N SER A 473 -24.37 22.13 -22.18
CA SER A 473 -23.48 22.17 -23.33
C SER A 473 -22.85 20.78 -23.46
N SER A 474 -23.45 20.00 -24.35
CA SER A 474 -22.78 18.98 -25.18
C SER A 474 -21.52 18.29 -24.61
N GLY A 475 -21.74 17.29 -23.77
CA GLY A 475 -21.39 15.91 -24.13
C GLY A 475 -19.94 15.40 -24.08
N LEU A 476 -18.88 16.20 -23.92
CA LEU A 476 -17.51 15.66 -23.99
C LEU A 476 -16.64 15.94 -22.74
N THR A 477 -16.45 14.91 -21.92
CA THR A 477 -15.37 14.84 -20.92
C THR A 477 -14.45 13.66 -21.26
N ILE A 478 -13.12 13.84 -21.12
CA ILE A 478 -12.14 12.77 -21.39
C ILE A 478 -12.35 11.54 -20.48
N GLU A 479 -13.02 11.69 -19.34
CA GLU A 479 -13.39 10.53 -18.51
C GLU A 479 -14.38 9.58 -19.22
N GLY A 480 -15.20 10.08 -20.15
CA GLY A 480 -16.06 9.26 -21.02
C GLY A 480 -15.34 8.74 -22.28
N LEU A 481 -14.42 9.52 -22.83
CA LEU A 481 -13.53 9.10 -23.92
C LEU A 481 -12.30 8.40 -23.32
N LYS A 482 -12.43 7.10 -22.97
CA LYS A 482 -11.28 6.25 -22.63
C LYS A 482 -10.12 6.62 -23.56
N ASP A 483 -8.93 6.88 -23.01
CA ASP A 483 -7.64 7.19 -23.69
C ASP A 483 -7.24 6.09 -24.71
N ILE A 484 -8.08 5.86 -25.71
CA ILE A 484 -7.98 4.81 -26.71
C ILE A 484 -7.37 5.45 -27.95
N GLN A 485 -6.29 4.82 -28.41
CA GLN A 485 -5.43 5.22 -29.54
C GLN A 485 -6.17 5.49 -30.88
N GLY A 486 -7.49 5.25 -30.98
CA GLY A 486 -8.33 5.45 -32.16
C GLY A 486 -8.99 6.84 -32.31
N ASN A 487 -9.08 7.64 -31.24
CA ASN A 487 -9.90 8.87 -31.21
C ASN A 487 -9.09 10.19 -31.33
N MET A 488 -7.77 10.10 -31.53
CA MET A 488 -6.93 11.27 -31.83
C MET A 488 -7.17 11.79 -33.25
N ARG A 489 -7.28 13.11 -33.42
CA ARG A 489 -7.54 13.77 -34.73
C ARG A 489 -6.50 14.82 -35.12
N ALA A 490 -5.98 15.58 -34.18
CA ALA A 490 -5.00 16.64 -34.42
C ALA A 490 -4.11 16.89 -33.19
N ILE A 491 -3.21 17.86 -33.32
CA ILE A 491 -2.29 18.33 -32.28
C ILE A 491 -2.37 19.86 -32.26
N VAL A 492 -2.30 20.46 -31.06
CA VAL A 492 -2.24 21.91 -30.86
C VAL A 492 -1.06 22.25 -29.94
N THR A 493 -0.38 23.36 -30.19
CA THR A 493 0.72 23.85 -29.33
C THR A 493 0.16 24.78 -28.26
N CYS A 494 0.57 24.61 -27.01
CA CYS A 494 0.23 25.58 -25.97
C CYS A 494 1.12 26.81 -26.09
N ASN A 495 0.54 28.01 -26.08
CA ASN A 495 1.32 29.25 -26.19
C ASN A 495 2.20 29.56 -24.97
N ASP A 496 1.78 29.16 -23.76
CA ASP A 496 2.55 29.46 -22.54
C ASP A 496 3.77 28.55 -22.37
N CYS A 497 3.58 27.25 -22.55
CA CYS A 497 4.65 26.26 -22.30
C CYS A 497 5.29 25.71 -23.57
N LEU A 498 4.73 26.02 -24.74
CA LEU A 498 5.15 25.50 -26.05
C LEU A 498 5.04 23.98 -26.17
N ILE A 499 4.43 23.29 -25.20
CA ILE A 499 4.24 21.85 -25.21
C ILE A 499 3.01 21.50 -26.06
N LEU A 500 3.14 20.49 -26.91
CA LEU A 500 2.04 19.97 -27.72
C LEU A 500 1.02 19.19 -26.90
N ARG A 501 -0.26 19.47 -27.14
CA ARG A 501 -1.41 18.76 -26.60
C ARG A 501 -2.18 18.03 -27.71
N MET A 502 -2.68 16.85 -27.38
CA MET A 502 -3.46 16.02 -28.31
C MET A 502 -4.92 16.46 -28.32
N VAL A 503 -5.51 16.56 -29.52
CA VAL A 503 -6.92 16.88 -29.74
C VAL A 503 -7.68 15.61 -30.12
N TYR A 504 -8.79 15.36 -29.42
CA TYR A 504 -9.62 14.17 -29.55
C TYR A 504 -11.02 14.51 -30.10
N SER A 505 -11.64 13.52 -30.74
CA SER A 505 -13.05 13.58 -31.14
C SER A 505 -13.71 12.21 -30.99
N GLU A 506 -14.94 12.18 -30.50
CA GLU A 506 -15.75 10.95 -30.38
C GLU A 506 -16.20 10.42 -31.74
N ASN A 507 -16.48 11.30 -32.69
CA ASN A 507 -16.96 10.96 -34.01
C ASN A 507 -15.83 10.94 -35.06
N VAL A 508 -16.10 10.28 -36.20
CA VAL A 508 -15.26 10.42 -37.39
C VAL A 508 -15.46 11.84 -37.94
N ILE A 509 -14.37 12.59 -38.10
CA ILE A 509 -14.40 13.91 -38.74
C ILE A 509 -14.48 13.70 -40.24
N LEU A 510 -15.48 14.30 -40.89
CA LEU A 510 -15.65 14.18 -42.34
C LEU A 510 -14.52 14.93 -43.09
N PRO A 511 -14.13 14.51 -44.30
CA PRO A 511 -13.08 15.19 -45.07
C PRO A 511 -13.30 16.70 -45.27
N SER A 512 -14.56 17.13 -45.47
CA SER A 512 -14.94 18.55 -45.58
C SER A 512 -14.80 19.32 -44.27
N GLU A 513 -14.95 18.65 -43.12
CA GLU A 513 -14.72 19.22 -41.79
C GLU A 513 -13.22 19.25 -41.44
N LYS A 514 -12.41 18.41 -42.09
CA LYS A 514 -10.96 18.27 -41.86
C LYS A 514 -10.16 19.44 -42.44
N GLU A 515 -10.55 19.99 -43.59
CA GLU A 515 -9.97 21.22 -44.14
C GLU A 515 -10.20 22.40 -43.18
N LEU A 516 -11.44 22.57 -42.68
CA LEU A 516 -11.79 23.59 -41.68
C LEU A 516 -11.05 23.39 -40.33
N HIS A 517 -10.72 22.15 -39.98
CA HIS A 517 -10.06 21.76 -38.73
C HIS A 517 -8.58 22.13 -38.67
N LEU A 518 -7.87 22.05 -39.80
CA LEU A 518 -6.47 22.47 -39.89
C LEU A 518 -6.38 24.00 -39.97
N ASP A 519 -7.29 24.67 -40.68
CA ASP A 519 -7.27 26.13 -40.80
C ASP A 519 -7.59 26.85 -39.48
N THR A 520 -8.51 26.33 -38.67
CA THR A 520 -8.88 26.97 -37.37
C THR A 520 -7.78 26.79 -36.31
N ILE A 521 -7.10 25.63 -36.28
CA ILE A 521 -6.04 25.34 -35.30
C ILE A 521 -4.69 25.93 -35.74
N ARG A 522 -4.48 26.16 -37.04
CA ARG A 522 -3.22 26.70 -37.60
C ARG A 522 -3.26 28.21 -37.87
N HIS A 523 -4.41 28.87 -37.77
CA HIS A 523 -4.45 30.33 -37.91
C HIS A 523 -3.66 30.99 -36.78
N GLU A 524 -2.82 31.96 -37.12
CA GLU A 524 -1.86 32.64 -36.22
C GLU A 524 -2.52 33.38 -35.04
N ASP A 525 -3.85 33.55 -35.05
CA ASP A 525 -4.60 34.28 -34.03
C ASP A 525 -5.21 33.39 -32.93
N TYR A 526 -5.07 32.06 -32.99
CA TYR A 526 -5.67 31.17 -31.99
C TYR A 526 -4.67 30.76 -30.88
N ASN A 527 -4.83 31.36 -29.70
CA ASN A 527 -3.93 31.16 -28.56
C ASN A 527 -4.45 30.08 -27.61
N TYR A 528 -4.11 28.82 -27.87
CA TYR A 528 -4.43 27.72 -26.95
C TYR A 528 -3.51 27.72 -25.73
N ILE A 529 -4.09 27.61 -24.52
CA ILE A 529 -3.36 27.41 -23.26
C ILE A 529 -3.76 26.06 -22.65
N CYS A 530 -2.83 25.39 -21.95
CA CYS A 530 -3.08 24.09 -21.33
C CYS A 530 -4.29 24.13 -20.40
N GLY A 531 -5.31 23.32 -20.72
CA GLY A 531 -6.54 23.19 -19.94
C GLY A 531 -7.74 23.92 -20.56
N ASP A 532 -7.50 24.82 -21.52
CA ASP A 532 -8.56 25.57 -22.19
C ASP A 532 -9.28 24.76 -23.29
N ALA A 533 -10.39 25.31 -23.77
CA ALA A 533 -11.07 24.79 -24.96
C ALA A 533 -10.16 24.94 -26.19
N VAL A 534 -10.22 23.95 -27.10
CA VAL A 534 -9.41 23.94 -28.33
C VAL A 534 -10.06 24.76 -29.45
N VAL A 535 -11.37 24.97 -29.35
CA VAL A 535 -12.15 25.72 -30.33
C VAL A 535 -13.14 26.58 -29.55
N PRO A 536 -13.36 27.86 -29.94
CA PRO A 536 -14.39 28.71 -29.33
C PRO A 536 -15.77 28.09 -29.40
N GLU A 537 -16.59 28.28 -28.36
CA GLU A 537 -17.96 27.75 -28.28
C GLU A 537 -18.88 28.23 -29.42
N SER A 538 -18.54 29.33 -30.09
CA SER A 538 -19.28 29.88 -31.22
C SER A 538 -19.13 29.08 -32.52
N LEU A 539 -18.19 28.13 -32.60
CA LEU A 539 -17.95 27.34 -33.80
C LEU A 539 -18.60 25.94 -33.71
N PRO A 540 -19.16 25.41 -34.82
CA PRO A 540 -19.86 24.11 -34.85
C PRO A 540 -19.04 22.90 -34.36
N LEU A 541 -17.71 23.03 -34.31
CA LEU A 541 -16.79 21.97 -33.93
C LEU A 541 -16.45 21.95 -32.43
N ALA A 542 -16.86 22.97 -31.65
CA ALA A 542 -16.61 23.01 -30.20
C ALA A 542 -17.23 21.82 -29.45
N GLU A 543 -18.35 21.31 -29.95
CA GLU A 543 -19.04 20.13 -29.40
C GLU A 543 -18.45 18.80 -29.88
N LYS A 544 -17.52 18.82 -30.83
CA LYS A 544 -16.90 17.60 -31.41
C LYS A 544 -15.45 17.41 -30.99
N LEU A 545 -14.79 18.45 -30.50
CA LEU A 545 -13.35 18.48 -30.26
C LEU A 545 -13.03 18.80 -28.81
N CYS A 546 -12.09 18.05 -28.22
CA CYS A 546 -11.62 18.33 -26.87
C CYS A 546 -10.13 18.00 -26.69
N THR A 547 -9.46 18.77 -25.84
CA THR A 547 -8.21 18.37 -25.17
C THR A 547 -8.52 17.94 -23.73
N ARG A 548 -7.49 17.45 -23.03
CA ARG A 548 -7.60 17.09 -21.62
C ARG A 548 -7.79 18.34 -20.78
N LYS A 549 -8.98 18.52 -20.20
CA LYS A 549 -9.32 19.70 -19.39
C LYS A 549 -8.48 19.83 -18.09
N ASN A 550 -8.00 18.72 -17.55
CA ASN A 550 -7.12 18.69 -16.36
C ASN A 550 -5.63 18.65 -16.72
N ILE A 551 -5.20 19.33 -17.78
CA ILE A 551 -3.79 19.41 -18.17
C ILE A 551 -3.21 20.78 -17.80
N LYS A 552 -2.02 20.78 -17.22
CA LYS A 552 -1.27 21.99 -16.83
C LYS A 552 -0.03 22.15 -17.70
N CYS A 553 0.51 23.36 -17.76
CA CYS A 553 1.76 23.66 -18.48
C CYS A 553 2.96 22.83 -17.99
N SER A 554 2.95 22.37 -16.73
CA SER A 554 3.98 21.50 -16.16
C SER A 554 3.87 20.02 -16.58
N ASP A 555 2.78 19.62 -17.23
CA ASP A 555 2.53 18.23 -17.56
C ASP A 555 3.31 17.81 -18.82
N GLU A 556 3.91 16.62 -18.77
CA GLU A 556 4.68 16.01 -19.87
C GLU A 556 3.85 15.88 -21.17
N VAL A 557 4.53 15.73 -22.32
CA VAL A 557 3.88 15.33 -23.57
C VAL A 557 3.21 13.97 -23.39
N ASN A 558 1.98 13.83 -23.89
CA ASN A 558 1.21 12.60 -23.71
C ASN A 558 1.94 11.38 -24.33
N ALA A 559 2.07 10.30 -23.56
CA ALA A 559 2.74 9.07 -23.97
C ALA A 559 2.23 8.50 -25.31
N SER A 560 0.93 8.66 -25.59
CA SER A 560 0.30 8.18 -26.82
C SER A 560 0.84 8.85 -28.09
N TYR A 561 1.36 10.08 -27.99
CA TYR A 561 2.02 10.78 -29.10
C TYR A 561 3.16 9.92 -29.71
N TYR A 562 3.98 9.32 -28.85
CA TYR A 562 5.14 8.51 -29.27
C TYR A 562 4.78 7.09 -29.73
N THR A 563 3.53 6.63 -29.52
CA THR A 563 3.16 5.22 -29.73
C THR A 563 2.61 4.96 -31.14
N ARG A 564 1.92 5.92 -31.77
CA ARG A 564 1.32 5.78 -33.11
C ARG A 564 2.30 6.14 -34.24
N CYS A 565 3.42 6.78 -33.90
CA CYS A 565 4.29 7.43 -34.87
C CYS A 565 5.41 6.53 -35.42
N LYS A 566 5.37 5.19 -35.24
CA LYS A 566 6.36 4.28 -35.87
C LYS A 566 6.37 4.34 -37.40
N LYS A 567 5.29 4.81 -38.04
CA LYS A 567 5.20 5.01 -39.50
C LYS A 567 5.27 6.48 -39.94
N CYS A 568 5.13 7.45 -39.03
CA CYS A 568 5.07 8.88 -39.36
C CYS A 568 6.23 9.71 -38.76
N ILE A 569 7.03 9.13 -37.86
CA ILE A 569 8.27 9.75 -37.35
C ILE A 569 9.28 9.99 -38.49
N TYR A 570 9.24 9.18 -39.55
CA TYR A 570 10.20 9.26 -40.65
C TYR A 570 9.76 10.20 -41.78
N ASP A 571 8.48 10.60 -41.84
CA ASP A 571 7.94 11.43 -42.93
C ASP A 571 7.72 12.91 -42.53
N VAL A 572 7.89 13.26 -41.25
CA VAL A 572 7.79 14.64 -40.76
C VAL A 572 9.05 14.97 -39.97
N TYR A 573 10.17 15.13 -40.67
CA TYR A 573 11.47 15.46 -40.06
C TYR A 573 11.55 16.89 -39.49
N ASP A 574 10.57 17.75 -39.77
CA ASP A 574 10.64 19.16 -39.37
C ASP A 574 10.06 19.49 -37.98
N SER A 575 9.52 18.51 -37.22
CA SER A 575 8.92 18.81 -35.90
C SER A 575 8.83 17.60 -34.94
N LEU A 576 9.94 16.89 -34.77
CA LEU A 576 10.09 15.93 -33.67
C LEU A 576 10.16 16.66 -32.32
N ILE A 577 9.25 16.34 -31.40
CA ILE A 577 9.13 17.04 -30.12
C ILE A 577 9.55 16.16 -28.94
N TRP A 578 10.43 16.72 -28.11
CA TRP A 578 11.23 16.00 -27.15
C TRP A 578 10.46 15.68 -25.88
N TYR A 579 10.83 14.58 -25.24
CA TYR A 579 10.18 14.10 -24.03
C TYR A 579 10.12 15.16 -22.92
N ASN A 580 11.16 15.99 -22.80
CA ASN A 580 11.36 16.85 -21.63
C ASN A 580 11.67 18.32 -21.94
N CYS A 581 11.82 18.71 -23.21
CA CYS A 581 12.00 20.11 -23.57
C CYS A 581 11.48 20.39 -24.99
N ALA A 582 11.35 21.67 -25.36
CA ALA A 582 10.96 22.11 -26.70
C ALA A 582 12.17 22.59 -27.55
N ASP A 583 13.40 22.39 -27.06
CA ASP A 583 14.63 22.93 -27.67
C ASP A 583 15.13 22.05 -28.82
N PRO A 584 15.27 22.55 -30.07
CA PRO A 584 15.68 21.78 -31.25
C PRO A 584 17.17 21.39 -31.21
N GLY A 585 17.54 20.49 -30.29
CA GLY A 585 18.86 19.86 -30.25
C GLY A 585 18.93 18.59 -31.11
N GLU A 586 20.13 18.03 -31.28
CA GLU A 586 20.31 16.72 -31.96
C GLU A 586 19.54 15.59 -31.24
N VAL A 587 18.84 14.77 -32.04
CA VAL A 587 18.11 13.58 -31.59
C VAL A 587 19.11 12.50 -31.14
N ARG A 588 18.91 11.93 -29.95
CA ARG A 588 19.45 10.59 -29.64
C ARG A 588 18.32 9.57 -29.52
N MET A 589 18.25 8.66 -30.50
CA MET A 589 17.43 7.44 -30.44
C MET A 589 18.32 6.26 -30.04
N PRO A 590 17.86 5.34 -29.18
CA PRO A 590 18.48 4.03 -29.01
C PRO A 590 18.31 3.17 -30.28
N ASP A 591 19.25 2.25 -30.54
CA ASP A 591 19.16 1.31 -31.66
C ASP A 591 17.80 0.59 -31.71
N ASP A 592 17.22 0.60 -32.91
CA ASP A 592 15.82 0.38 -33.25
C ASP A 592 15.31 -1.08 -33.11
N GLY A 593 16.18 -2.01 -32.68
CA GLY A 593 15.83 -3.42 -32.50
C GLY A 593 15.42 -3.83 -31.07
N ALA A 594 15.78 -3.07 -30.04
CA ALA A 594 15.72 -3.55 -28.65
C ALA A 594 14.50 -3.08 -27.83
N TYR A 595 13.74 -2.09 -28.32
CA TYR A 595 12.76 -1.37 -27.51
C TYR A 595 11.34 -1.37 -28.13
N ALA A 596 10.33 -1.70 -27.33
CA ALA A 596 8.92 -1.62 -27.75
C ALA A 596 8.43 -0.16 -27.79
N PHE A 597 9.03 0.71 -26.98
CA PHE A 597 8.62 2.11 -26.80
C PHE A 597 9.85 2.98 -26.54
N VAL A 598 10.01 4.06 -27.31
CA VAL A 598 11.10 5.03 -27.22
C VAL A 598 10.49 6.43 -27.17
N ARG A 599 10.87 7.24 -26.17
CA ARG A 599 10.60 8.69 -26.19
C ARG A 599 11.90 9.42 -26.60
N PRO A 600 11.93 10.18 -27.70
CA PRO A 600 13.11 10.95 -28.10
C PRO A 600 13.44 12.03 -27.07
N THR A 601 14.74 12.25 -26.85
CA THR A 601 15.28 13.26 -25.94
C THR A 601 16.38 14.02 -26.66
N CYS A 602 16.47 15.35 -26.47
CA CYS A 602 17.58 16.14 -26.99
C CYS A 602 18.89 15.80 -26.26
N SER A 603 20.02 16.13 -26.88
CA SER A 603 21.36 15.88 -26.32
C SER A 603 21.61 16.53 -24.95
N ALA A 604 20.99 17.68 -24.65
CA ALA A 604 21.07 18.33 -23.35
C ALA A 604 20.33 17.54 -22.26
N CYS A 605 19.04 17.25 -22.46
CA CYS A 605 18.25 16.43 -21.52
C CYS A 605 18.84 15.01 -21.35
N HIS A 606 19.42 14.44 -22.40
CA HIS A 606 20.09 13.16 -22.32
C HIS A 606 21.32 13.19 -21.40
N ARG A 607 22.12 14.28 -21.43
CA ARG A 607 23.27 14.48 -20.53
C ARG A 607 22.84 14.68 -19.08
N GLU A 608 21.66 15.27 -18.86
CA GLU A 608 21.05 15.43 -17.53
C GLU A 608 20.36 14.15 -17.02
N GLY A 609 20.40 13.05 -17.78
CA GLY A 609 19.89 11.75 -17.35
C GLY A 609 18.39 11.52 -17.62
N PHE A 610 17.73 12.42 -18.36
CA PHE A 610 16.34 12.22 -18.77
C PHE A 610 16.28 11.23 -19.93
N GLN A 611 16.10 9.94 -19.63
CA GLN A 611 15.94 8.87 -20.62
C GLN A 611 14.77 7.95 -20.22
N ARG A 612 13.82 7.70 -21.15
CA ARG A 612 12.75 6.70 -20.98
C ARG A 612 12.62 5.81 -22.21
N TYR A 613 13.06 4.57 -22.07
CA TYR A 613 12.86 3.49 -23.04
C TYR A 613 12.29 2.25 -22.34
N ARG A 614 11.43 1.50 -23.05
CA ARG A 614 10.92 0.20 -22.59
C ARG A 614 11.40 -0.89 -23.53
N LEU A 615 12.16 -1.86 -23.01
CA LEU A 615 12.62 -3.02 -23.78
C LEU A 615 11.42 -3.75 -24.40
N ALA A 616 11.58 -4.22 -25.64
CA ALA A 616 10.59 -5.10 -26.24
C ALA A 616 10.58 -6.41 -25.45
N ALA A 617 9.40 -6.84 -25.00
CA ALA A 617 9.26 -8.19 -24.47
C ALA A 617 9.66 -9.19 -25.56
N ALA A 618 10.44 -10.21 -25.21
CA ALA A 618 10.81 -11.26 -26.14
C ALA A 618 9.55 -11.84 -26.81
N PRO A 619 9.57 -12.12 -28.12
CA PRO A 619 8.38 -12.60 -28.82
C PRO A 619 7.91 -13.91 -28.20
N THR A 620 6.81 -13.85 -27.46
CA THR A 620 6.05 -15.04 -27.07
C THR A 620 5.54 -15.66 -28.37
N LYS A 621 6.11 -16.80 -28.76
CA LYS A 621 5.58 -17.64 -29.83
C LYS A 621 4.11 -17.92 -29.50
N ARG A 622 3.20 -17.35 -30.29
CA ARG A 622 1.77 -17.67 -30.26
C ARG A 622 1.61 -19.17 -30.54
N LYS A 623 0.99 -19.89 -29.60
CA LYS A 623 0.13 -21.04 -29.88
C LYS A 623 -1.15 -20.83 -29.08
#